data_AF-A0A2G8SA48-F1
#
_entry.id   AF-A0A2G8SA48-F1
#
_cell.length_a   1.000
_cell.length_b   1.000
_cell.length_c   1.000
_cell.angle_alpha   90.00
_cell.angle_beta   90.00
_cell.angle_gamma   90.00
#
_symmetry.space_group_name_H-M   'P 1'
#
loop_
_entity.id
_entity.type
_entity.pdbx_description
1 polymer ?
#
loop_
_entity_poly.entity_id
_entity_poly.type
_entity_poly.pdbx_seq_one_letter_code
_entity_poly.pdbx_strand_id
1 'polypeptide(L)'
;MNAVGKWTEIHKYTLTVLAHATIRGTGGVESNLRLGRMIVFVLEPGPTSRADSASADVNPASAFILSKVNNQDGDHVPPVRELVSETFGRRGIEGGFRGESSDTTPAGFVPVLCIVEGTSTPTILRYPVYYPSRHPDNAADEKTVGFFQDINRIFFGFINNGIVIRAPADGQIGAPPCGVMVRAKKRWRWQQNQRLWQDMDMAVPHQNPPFQTTGSATELWMRFQQW
;
A
#
# COMPACT_ATOMS: atom_id res chain seq x y z
N MET A 1 -10.66 -16.27 -5.99
CA MET A 1 -9.72 -15.13 -5.88
C MET A 1 -8.59 -15.35 -6.90
N ASN A 2 -8.41 -14.41 -7.84
CA ASN A 2 -7.38 -14.46 -8.88
C ASN A 2 -5.97 -14.20 -8.30
N ALA A 3 -4.91 -14.27 -9.12
CA ALA A 3 -3.53 -14.08 -8.65
C ALA A 3 -3.29 -12.69 -8.05
N VAL A 4 -3.80 -11.65 -8.71
CA VAL A 4 -3.73 -10.25 -8.23
C VAL A 4 -4.43 -10.14 -6.87
N GLY A 5 -5.64 -10.67 -6.73
CA GLY A 5 -6.39 -10.64 -5.47
C GLY A 5 -5.66 -11.32 -4.31
N LYS A 6 -4.96 -12.43 -4.56
CA LYS A 6 -4.13 -13.10 -3.54
C LYS A 6 -2.93 -12.23 -3.16
N TRP A 7 -2.27 -11.64 -4.14
CA TRP A 7 -1.13 -10.76 -3.93
C TRP A 7 -1.52 -9.48 -3.18
N THR A 8 -2.65 -8.87 -3.53
CA THR A 8 -3.17 -7.69 -2.84
C THR A 8 -3.57 -8.00 -1.42
N GLU A 9 -4.08 -9.21 -1.14
CA GLU A 9 -4.37 -9.64 0.23
C GLU A 9 -3.08 -9.81 1.06
N ILE A 10 -2.02 -10.37 0.46
CA ILE A 10 -0.71 -10.48 1.10
C ILE A 10 -0.15 -9.09 1.46
N HIS A 11 -0.29 -8.11 0.56
CA HIS A 11 0.24 -6.75 0.72
C HIS A 11 -0.79 -5.73 1.21
N LYS A 12 -1.94 -6.18 1.73
CA LYS A 12 -3.10 -5.32 2.03
C LYS A 12 -2.75 -4.12 2.90
N TYR A 13 -1.99 -4.35 3.98
CA TYR A 13 -1.56 -3.30 4.88
C TYR A 13 -0.68 -2.28 4.16
N THR A 14 0.36 -2.74 3.45
CA THR A 14 1.26 -1.85 2.70
C THR A 14 0.53 -1.04 1.64
N LEU A 15 -0.36 -1.67 0.85
CA LEU A 15 -1.16 -0.97 -0.16
C LEU A 15 -2.09 0.08 0.49
N THR A 16 -2.62 -0.21 1.68
CA THR A 16 -3.42 0.75 2.44
C THR A 16 -2.57 1.94 2.89
N VAL A 17 -1.33 1.71 3.35
CA VAL A 17 -0.38 2.79 3.70
C VAL A 17 -0.07 3.66 2.49
N LEU A 18 0.23 3.05 1.33
CA LEU A 18 0.47 3.77 0.08
C LEU A 18 -0.73 4.61 -0.35
N ALA A 19 -1.95 4.10 -0.19
CA ALA A 19 -3.15 4.87 -0.48
C ALA A 19 -3.26 6.10 0.44
N HIS A 20 -3.02 5.95 1.75
CA HIS A 20 -3.06 7.08 2.70
C HIS A 20 -2.00 8.13 2.41
N ALA A 21 -0.75 7.72 2.19
CA ALA A 21 0.33 8.64 1.86
C ALA A 21 0.04 9.40 0.56
N THR A 22 -0.44 8.69 -0.47
CA THR A 22 -0.84 9.31 -1.74
C THR A 22 -1.98 10.33 -1.58
N ILE A 23 -3.04 9.98 -0.84
CA ILE A 23 -4.19 10.87 -0.60
C ILE A 23 -3.76 12.14 0.13
N ARG A 24 -2.98 11.98 1.20
CA ARG A 24 -2.47 13.11 1.99
C ARG A 24 -1.55 14.01 1.16
N GLY A 25 -0.71 13.43 0.31
CA GLY A 25 0.15 14.18 -0.62
C GLY A 25 -0.58 14.87 -1.77
N THR A 26 -1.89 14.66 -1.96
CA THR A 26 -2.65 15.17 -3.12
C THR A 26 -3.90 15.95 -2.75
N GLY A 27 -3.98 16.43 -1.50
CA GLY A 27 -5.03 17.35 -1.05
C GLY A 27 -5.80 16.92 0.20
N GLY A 28 -5.42 15.82 0.85
CA GLY A 28 -6.08 15.35 2.08
C GLY A 28 -7.29 14.44 1.81
N VAL A 29 -7.83 13.84 2.87
CA VAL A 29 -8.90 12.84 2.82
C VAL A 29 -10.21 13.45 2.34
N GLU A 30 -10.63 14.57 2.91
CA GLU A 30 -11.89 15.26 2.58
C GLU A 30 -11.94 15.63 1.09
N SER A 31 -10.88 16.28 0.59
CA SER A 31 -10.80 16.68 -0.81
C SER A 31 -10.90 15.49 -1.75
N ASN A 32 -10.19 14.40 -1.45
CA ASN A 32 -10.19 13.19 -2.26
C ASN A 32 -11.55 12.48 -2.28
N LEU A 33 -12.21 12.39 -1.12
CA LEU A 33 -13.56 11.82 -1.02
C LEU A 33 -14.59 12.68 -1.77
N ARG A 34 -14.55 14.01 -1.58
CA ARG A 34 -15.47 14.95 -2.22
C ARG A 34 -15.33 14.95 -3.74
N LEU A 35 -14.11 14.83 -4.24
CA LEU A 35 -13.82 14.78 -5.68
C LEU A 35 -14.00 13.38 -6.28
N GLY A 36 -14.40 12.37 -5.49
CA GLY A 36 -14.59 11.00 -6.00
C GLY A 36 -13.30 10.39 -6.56
N ARG A 37 -12.14 10.79 -6.03
CA ARG A 37 -10.85 10.30 -6.50
C ARG A 37 -10.61 8.84 -6.11
N MET A 38 -9.75 8.19 -6.88
CA MET A 38 -9.42 6.78 -6.70
C MET A 38 -7.91 6.53 -6.83
N ILE A 39 -7.46 5.46 -6.18
CA ILE A 39 -6.06 5.04 -6.21
C ILE A 39 -5.89 3.94 -7.26
N VAL A 40 -4.88 4.10 -8.12
CA VAL A 40 -4.52 3.12 -9.15
C VAL A 40 -3.12 2.60 -8.88
N PHE A 41 -3.02 1.31 -8.55
CA PHE A 41 -1.79 0.54 -8.50
C PHE A 41 -1.55 -0.11 -9.87
N VAL A 42 -0.45 0.27 -10.53
CA VAL A 42 -0.01 -0.35 -11.79
C VAL A 42 1.01 -1.42 -11.47
N LEU A 43 0.73 -2.65 -11.87
CA LEU A 43 1.49 -3.85 -11.57
C LEU A 43 2.14 -4.39 -12.83
N GLU A 44 3.38 -4.84 -12.71
CA GLU A 44 4.08 -5.62 -13.73
C GLU A 44 4.23 -7.07 -13.25
N PRO A 45 4.22 -8.07 -14.15
CA PRO A 45 4.58 -9.43 -13.77
C PRO A 45 5.98 -9.47 -13.15
N GLY A 46 6.10 -10.08 -11.97
CA GLY A 46 7.38 -10.20 -11.26
C GLY A 46 8.41 -11.05 -12.03
N PRO A 47 9.69 -10.99 -11.65
CA PRO A 47 10.79 -11.66 -12.38
C PRO A 47 10.58 -13.18 -12.48
N THR A 48 9.99 -13.76 -11.44
CA THR A 48 9.68 -15.18 -11.32
C THR A 48 8.44 -15.62 -12.08
N SER A 49 7.58 -14.69 -12.50
CA SER A 49 6.41 -14.97 -13.35
C SER A 49 6.79 -15.12 -14.82
N ARG A 50 8.02 -14.72 -15.23
CA ARG A 50 8.53 -14.83 -16.61
C ARG A 50 9.36 -16.09 -16.88
N ALA A 51 9.77 -16.82 -15.85
CA ALA A 51 10.51 -18.06 -16.03
C ALA A 51 9.51 -19.21 -16.29
N ASP A 52 9.61 -19.85 -17.45
CA ASP A 52 8.77 -20.99 -17.89
C ASP A 52 8.84 -22.22 -16.97
N SER A 53 9.67 -22.19 -15.94
CA SER A 53 9.69 -23.17 -14.86
C SER A 53 8.80 -22.70 -13.72
N ALA A 54 7.50 -23.00 -13.83
CA ALA A 54 6.51 -22.86 -12.77
C ALA A 54 6.81 -23.80 -11.58
N SER A 55 7.94 -23.59 -10.90
CA SER A 55 8.22 -24.27 -9.65
C SER A 55 7.27 -23.70 -8.60
N ALA A 56 6.62 -24.59 -7.85
CA ALA A 56 5.67 -24.21 -6.81
C ALA A 56 6.32 -23.50 -5.59
N ASP A 57 7.58 -23.09 -5.71
CA ASP A 57 8.44 -22.51 -4.66
C ASP A 57 8.63 -21.00 -4.78
N VAL A 58 7.99 -20.34 -5.75
CA VAL A 58 8.09 -18.88 -5.89
C VAL A 58 7.29 -18.17 -4.79
N ASN A 59 7.96 -17.28 -4.04
CA ASN A 59 7.34 -16.44 -3.02
C ASN A 59 6.15 -15.67 -3.62
N PRO A 60 4.90 -15.90 -3.15
CA PRO A 60 3.71 -15.27 -3.71
C PRO A 60 3.69 -13.75 -3.50
N ALA A 61 4.44 -13.22 -2.52
CA ALA A 61 4.58 -11.78 -2.32
C ALA A 61 5.37 -11.10 -3.46
N SER A 62 6.15 -11.85 -4.23
CA SER A 62 6.99 -11.37 -5.34
C SER A 62 6.37 -11.65 -6.72
N ALA A 63 5.10 -12.08 -6.78
CA ALA A 63 4.44 -12.43 -8.03
C ALA A 63 4.27 -11.23 -8.99
N PHE A 64 4.21 -10.02 -8.43
CA PHE A 64 4.10 -8.76 -9.16
C PHE A 64 5.08 -7.73 -8.61
N ILE A 65 5.53 -6.82 -9.49
CA ILE A 65 6.25 -5.59 -9.15
C ILE A 65 5.23 -4.46 -9.18
N LEU A 66 5.23 -3.62 -8.15
CA LEU A 66 4.50 -2.36 -8.15
C LEU A 66 5.31 -1.31 -8.91
N SER A 67 4.80 -0.90 -10.06
CA SER A 67 5.46 0.03 -10.99
C SER A 67 5.05 1.47 -10.70
N LYS A 68 3.76 1.72 -10.49
CA LYS A 68 3.21 3.08 -10.25
C LYS A 68 2.06 3.09 -9.27
N VAL A 69 1.91 4.20 -8.56
CA VAL A 69 0.74 4.55 -7.75
C VAL A 69 0.28 5.92 -8.17
N ASN A 70 -0.97 5.99 -8.64
CA ASN A 70 -1.57 7.24 -9.05
C ASN A 70 -2.81 7.51 -8.22
N ASN A 71 -3.09 8.79 -8.01
CA ASN A 71 -4.38 9.26 -7.54
C ASN A 71 -5.04 10.06 -8.66
N GLN A 72 -6.18 9.57 -9.13
CA GLN A 72 -6.82 10.08 -10.33
C GLN A 72 -8.29 10.36 -10.08
N ASP A 73 -8.87 11.22 -10.90
CA ASP A 73 -10.31 11.42 -10.92
C ASP A 73 -11.01 10.11 -11.33
N GLY A 74 -12.05 9.73 -10.59
CA GLY A 74 -12.82 8.52 -10.88
C GLY A 74 -13.54 8.58 -12.21
N ASP A 75 -13.88 9.78 -12.71
CA ASP A 75 -14.59 9.97 -13.98
C ASP A 75 -13.67 9.71 -15.20
N HIS A 76 -12.36 9.69 -15.03
CA HIS A 76 -11.40 9.42 -16.11
C HIS A 76 -11.14 7.93 -16.39
N VAL A 77 -11.83 7.01 -15.70
CA VAL A 77 -11.67 5.56 -15.94
C VAL A 77 -13.03 4.91 -16.22
N PRO A 78 -13.53 5.00 -17.48
CA PRO A 78 -14.96 4.90 -17.78
C PRO A 78 -15.66 3.53 -17.71
N PRO A 79 -15.02 2.36 -17.48
CA PRO A 79 -15.79 1.17 -17.07
C PRO A 79 -15.93 1.04 -15.55
N VAL A 80 -15.11 1.78 -14.78
CA VAL A 80 -14.85 1.44 -13.39
C VAL A 80 -15.94 1.92 -12.46
N ARG A 81 -16.55 3.08 -12.73
CA ARG A 81 -17.61 3.64 -11.88
C ARG A 81 -18.82 2.70 -11.72
N GLU A 82 -19.21 2.04 -12.81
CA GLU A 82 -20.31 1.06 -12.81
C GLU A 82 -19.91 -0.21 -12.04
N LEU A 83 -18.73 -0.77 -12.34
CA LEU A 83 -18.16 -1.93 -11.66
C LEU A 83 -17.95 -1.72 -10.14
N VAL A 84 -17.52 -0.52 -9.74
CA VAL A 84 -17.38 -0.05 -8.36
C VAL A 84 -18.74 -0.10 -7.66
N SER A 85 -19.76 0.51 -8.28
CA SER A 85 -21.10 0.60 -7.69
C SER A 85 -21.72 -0.80 -7.44
N GLU A 86 -21.54 -1.73 -8.38
CA GLU A 86 -22.04 -3.11 -8.26
C GLU A 86 -21.25 -3.94 -7.23
N THR A 87 -19.93 -3.78 -7.17
CA THR A 87 -19.05 -4.60 -6.31
C THR A 87 -19.18 -4.21 -4.83
N PHE A 88 -19.45 -2.94 -4.54
CA PHE A 88 -19.36 -2.41 -3.17
C PHE A 88 -20.62 -2.54 -2.32
N GLY A 89 -21.77 -2.84 -2.91
CA GLY A 89 -23.03 -3.06 -2.17
C GLY A 89 -23.03 -4.30 -1.27
N ARG A 90 -22.01 -5.18 -1.31
CA ARG A 90 -22.09 -6.54 -0.70
C ARG A 90 -20.99 -6.93 0.30
N ARG A 91 -19.93 -6.14 0.50
CA ARG A 91 -18.82 -6.55 1.41
C ARG A 91 -18.88 -5.82 2.74
N GLY A 92 -18.40 -6.48 3.81
CA GLY A 92 -18.22 -5.88 5.13
C GLY A 92 -17.08 -4.86 5.18
N ILE A 93 -17.03 -4.10 6.27
CA ILE A 93 -15.94 -3.17 6.60
C ILE A 93 -14.83 -3.99 7.24
N GLU A 94 -13.71 -4.16 6.55
CA GLU A 94 -12.51 -4.75 7.16
C GLU A 94 -11.55 -3.61 7.53
N GLY A 95 -11.19 -3.52 8.82
CA GLY A 95 -10.17 -2.60 9.30
C GLY A 95 -8.82 -2.88 8.63
N GLY A 96 -8.03 -1.83 8.36
CA GLY A 96 -6.85 -1.97 7.51
C GLY A 96 -5.65 -1.12 7.89
N PHE A 97 -5.83 0.17 8.18
CA PHE A 97 -4.70 1.09 8.34
C PHE A 97 -4.21 1.23 9.79
N ARG A 98 -5.12 1.30 10.77
CA ARG A 98 -4.78 1.52 12.19
C ARG A 98 -4.60 0.23 13.00
N GLY A 99 -4.61 -0.94 12.37
CA GLY A 99 -4.64 -2.23 13.07
C GLY A 99 -6.04 -2.71 13.41
N GLU A 100 -6.13 -3.75 14.24
CA GLU A 100 -7.40 -4.33 14.71
C GLU A 100 -8.03 -3.48 15.84
N SER A 101 -7.23 -2.75 16.63
CA SER A 101 -7.69 -1.66 17.48
C SER A 101 -7.86 -0.39 16.68
N SER A 102 -9.11 -0.01 16.46
CA SER A 102 -9.56 1.25 17.05
C SER A 102 -11.04 1.43 16.77
N ASP A 103 -11.73 2.01 17.75
CA ASP A 103 -13.04 2.65 17.62
C ASP A 103 -13.06 3.82 16.59
N THR A 104 -12.09 3.89 15.68
CA THR A 104 -12.07 4.92 14.65
C THR A 104 -12.96 4.51 13.49
N THR A 105 -14.06 5.22 13.38
CA THR A 105 -14.91 5.19 12.20
C THR A 105 -14.12 5.75 11.00
N PRO A 106 -14.02 5.02 9.88
CA PRO A 106 -13.43 5.57 8.66
C PRO A 106 -14.14 6.87 8.25
N ALA A 107 -13.37 7.85 7.76
CA ALA A 107 -13.91 9.05 7.14
C ALA A 107 -14.67 8.72 5.85
N GLY A 108 -14.26 7.64 5.19
CA GLY A 108 -14.91 7.12 3.99
C GLY A 108 -14.14 5.93 3.44
N PHE A 109 -14.44 5.58 2.19
CA PHE A 109 -13.75 4.55 1.44
C PHE A 109 -13.33 5.10 0.09
N VAL A 110 -12.08 4.84 -0.28
CA VAL A 110 -11.59 5.16 -1.63
C VAL A 110 -11.61 3.92 -2.50
N PRO A 111 -12.09 4.00 -3.75
CA PRO A 111 -11.91 2.94 -4.73
C PRO A 111 -10.43 2.77 -5.04
N VAL A 112 -10.04 1.51 -5.23
CA VAL A 112 -8.67 1.12 -5.51
C VAL A 112 -8.68 0.16 -6.70
N LEU A 113 -7.81 0.41 -7.66
CA LEU A 113 -7.64 -0.42 -8.83
C LEU A 113 -6.24 -0.97 -8.90
N CYS A 114 -6.13 -2.28 -9.04
CA CYS A 114 -4.89 -2.95 -9.37
C CYS A 114 -4.96 -3.38 -10.84
N ILE A 115 -4.17 -2.72 -11.69
CA ILE A 115 -4.09 -2.97 -13.12
C ILE A 115 -2.77 -3.67 -13.39
N VAL A 116 -2.81 -4.88 -13.98
CA VAL A 116 -1.59 -5.53 -14.47
C VAL A 116 -1.33 -5.05 -15.89
N GLU A 117 -0.13 -4.53 -16.16
CA GLU A 117 0.26 -4.08 -17.49
C GLU A 117 0.05 -5.18 -18.53
N GLY A 118 -0.54 -4.81 -19.68
CA GLY A 118 -0.90 -5.75 -20.74
C GLY A 118 -2.19 -6.54 -20.49
N THR A 119 -2.91 -6.31 -19.39
CA THR A 119 -4.22 -6.94 -19.11
C THR A 119 -5.37 -5.93 -19.20
N SER A 120 -6.55 -6.41 -19.59
CA SER A 120 -7.76 -5.56 -19.73
C SER A 120 -8.64 -5.53 -18.48
N THR A 121 -8.44 -6.45 -17.54
CA THR A 121 -9.36 -6.64 -16.40
C THR A 121 -8.68 -6.22 -15.09
N PRO A 122 -9.05 -5.07 -14.49
CA PRO A 122 -8.51 -4.66 -13.22
C PRO A 122 -9.06 -5.50 -12.06
N THR A 123 -8.30 -5.60 -10.97
CA THR A 123 -8.84 -6.02 -9.68
C THR A 123 -9.27 -4.79 -8.91
N ILE A 124 -10.55 -4.74 -8.55
CA ILE A 124 -11.16 -3.60 -7.85
C ILE A 124 -11.24 -3.92 -6.36
N LEU A 125 -10.73 -3.00 -5.55
CA LEU A 125 -10.68 -3.04 -4.09
C LEU A 125 -11.22 -1.71 -3.54
N ARG A 126 -11.45 -1.66 -2.23
CA ARG A 126 -11.68 -0.41 -1.52
C ARG A 126 -10.85 -0.41 -0.25
N TYR A 127 -10.30 0.74 0.09
CA TYR A 127 -9.63 0.91 1.37
C TYR A 127 -10.37 1.95 2.22
N PRO A 128 -10.56 1.66 3.53
CA PRO A 128 -11.02 2.69 4.45
C PRO A 128 -9.95 3.78 4.52
N VAL A 129 -10.39 5.03 4.56
CA VAL A 129 -9.50 6.19 4.77
C VAL A 129 -9.90 6.91 6.03
N TYR A 130 -8.91 7.44 6.73
CA TYR A 130 -9.09 8.07 8.03
C TYR A 130 -8.51 9.47 8.01
N TYR A 131 -9.24 10.42 8.62
CA TYR A 131 -8.70 11.75 8.87
C TYR A 131 -7.38 11.67 9.64
N PRO A 132 -6.43 12.57 9.36
CA PRO A 132 -5.27 12.74 10.22
C PRO A 132 -5.72 13.09 11.64
N SER A 133 -5.12 12.44 12.62
CA SER A 133 -5.44 12.60 14.04
C SER A 133 -4.75 13.80 14.69
N ARG A 134 -3.60 14.25 14.17
CA ARG A 134 -2.80 15.32 14.78
C ARG A 134 -2.43 16.45 13.82
N HIS A 135 -2.93 16.38 12.59
CA HIS A 135 -2.59 17.30 11.52
C HIS A 135 -3.86 17.78 10.80
N PRO A 136 -3.88 18.99 10.23
CA PRO A 136 -4.97 19.41 9.36
C PRO A 136 -5.09 18.50 8.12
N ASP A 137 -6.31 18.28 7.65
CA ASP A 137 -6.61 17.49 6.45
C ASP A 137 -6.64 18.33 5.15
N ASN A 138 -5.90 19.44 5.14
CA ASN A 138 -5.85 20.35 4.01
C ASN A 138 -4.71 19.99 3.04
N ALA A 139 -4.58 20.78 1.97
CA ALA A 139 -3.47 20.62 1.03
C ALA A 139 -2.12 20.73 1.76
N ALA A 140 -1.32 19.68 1.65
CA ALA A 140 0.03 19.61 2.18
C ALA A 140 0.94 20.66 1.52
N ASP A 141 1.83 21.27 2.32
CA ASP A 141 2.94 22.06 1.77
C ASP A 141 3.93 21.17 0.99
N GLU A 142 4.80 21.78 0.18
CA GLU A 142 5.74 21.05 -0.68
C GLU A 142 6.63 20.08 0.13
N LYS A 143 7.07 20.51 1.31
CA LYS A 143 7.88 19.68 2.22
C LYS A 143 7.13 18.43 2.69
N THR A 144 5.85 18.58 3.01
CA THR A 144 4.96 17.49 3.44
C THR A 144 4.62 16.58 2.28
N VAL A 145 4.40 17.12 1.08
CA VAL A 145 4.25 16.33 -0.13
C VAL A 145 5.49 15.47 -0.36
N GLY A 146 6.69 16.04 -0.27
CA GLY A 146 7.95 15.31 -0.38
C GLY A 146 8.10 14.21 0.66
N PHE A 147 7.71 14.48 1.91
CA PHE A 147 7.65 13.47 2.96
C PHE A 147 6.76 12.28 2.60
N PHE A 148 5.54 12.52 2.09
CA PHE A 148 4.66 11.42 1.68
C PHE A 148 5.17 10.66 0.45
N GLN A 149 5.88 11.34 -0.46
CA GLN A 149 6.54 10.69 -1.59
C GLN A 149 7.67 9.76 -1.12
N ASP A 150 8.45 10.17 -0.12
CA ASP A 150 9.49 9.32 0.48
C ASP A 150 8.89 8.09 1.19
N ILE A 151 7.78 8.26 1.93
CA ILE A 151 7.02 7.14 2.50
C ILE A 151 6.56 6.18 1.40
N ASN A 152 5.97 6.70 0.33
CA ASN A 152 5.54 5.86 -0.79
C ASN A 152 6.70 5.04 -1.36
N ARG A 153 7.85 5.65 -1.56
CA ARG A 153 9.05 4.99 -2.08
C ARG A 153 9.60 3.90 -1.15
N ILE A 154 9.60 4.11 0.17
CA ILE A 154 9.98 3.09 1.16
C ILE A 154 9.08 1.84 1.02
N PHE A 155 7.76 2.05 0.99
CA PHE A 155 6.81 0.94 0.91
C PHE A 155 6.75 0.28 -0.47
N PHE A 156 7.05 1.02 -1.55
CA PHE A 156 7.38 0.45 -2.85
C PHE A 156 8.56 -0.50 -2.77
N GLY A 157 9.64 -0.07 -2.11
CA GLY A 157 10.83 -0.89 -1.88
C GLY A 157 10.48 -2.19 -1.17
N PHE A 158 9.68 -2.14 -0.11
CA PHE A 158 9.24 -3.35 0.59
C PHE A 158 8.45 -4.30 -0.32
N ILE A 159 7.41 -3.82 -1.02
CA ILE A 159 6.60 -4.64 -1.93
C ILE A 159 7.49 -5.30 -2.99
N ASN A 160 8.34 -4.51 -3.66
CA ASN A 160 9.14 -4.98 -4.79
C ASN A 160 10.25 -5.96 -4.39
N ASN A 161 10.65 -5.96 -3.11
CA ASN A 161 11.55 -6.96 -2.54
C ASN A 161 10.81 -8.18 -1.95
N GLY A 162 9.48 -8.30 -2.16
CA GLY A 162 8.67 -9.41 -1.64
C GLY A 162 8.52 -9.38 -0.11
N ILE A 163 8.75 -8.23 0.51
CA ILE A 163 8.61 -8.01 1.95
C ILE A 163 7.16 -7.70 2.27
N VAL A 164 6.61 -8.44 3.22
CA VAL A 164 5.23 -8.32 3.68
C VAL A 164 5.23 -7.64 5.03
N ILE A 165 4.57 -6.50 5.10
CA ILE A 165 4.35 -5.74 6.33
C ILE A 165 2.94 -6.03 6.82
N ARG A 166 2.82 -6.32 8.11
CA ARG A 166 1.52 -6.53 8.78
C ARG A 166 1.18 -5.32 9.62
N ALA A 167 -0.12 -5.11 9.82
CA ALA A 167 -0.57 -4.09 10.74
C ALA A 167 0.03 -4.35 12.14
N PRO A 168 0.46 -3.30 12.85
CA PRO A 168 0.93 -3.44 14.22
C PRO A 168 -0.21 -3.97 15.10
N ALA A 169 0.14 -4.76 16.11
CA ALA A 169 -0.81 -5.09 17.16
C ALA A 169 -1.15 -3.85 17.99
N ASP A 170 -2.29 -3.90 18.67
CA ASP A 170 -2.82 -2.78 19.43
C ASP A 170 -1.82 -2.30 20.49
N GLY A 171 -1.56 -0.99 20.51
CA GLY A 171 -0.60 -0.38 21.42
C GLY A 171 0.88 -0.61 21.07
N GLN A 172 1.20 -1.32 19.98
CA GLN A 172 2.58 -1.45 19.53
C GLN A 172 3.11 -0.12 18.99
N ILE A 173 4.11 0.43 19.69
CA ILE A 173 4.86 1.61 19.26
C ILE A 173 6.06 1.14 18.44
N GLY A 174 6.31 1.79 17.29
CA GLY A 174 7.47 1.49 16.46
C GLY A 174 7.14 1.13 15.01
N ALA A 175 8.17 0.65 14.32
CA ALA A 175 8.04 0.12 12.99
C ALA A 175 7.16 -1.16 12.99
N PRO A 176 6.24 -1.32 12.02
CA PRO A 176 5.33 -2.46 11.97
C PRO A 176 6.11 -3.75 11.71
N PRO A 177 5.59 -4.91 12.16
CA PRO A 177 6.19 -6.20 11.86
C PRO A 177 6.33 -6.41 10.36
N CYS A 178 7.56 -6.65 9.91
CA CYS A 178 7.91 -6.97 8.53
C CYS A 178 8.50 -8.37 8.45
N GLY A 179 8.33 -9.00 7.29
CA GLY A 179 8.76 -10.38 7.09
C GLY A 179 8.61 -10.81 5.64
N VAL A 180 8.83 -12.09 5.38
CA VAL A 180 8.70 -12.68 4.03
C VAL A 180 7.79 -13.91 4.09
N MET A 181 7.20 -14.29 2.96
CA MET A 181 6.48 -15.55 2.87
C MET A 181 7.50 -16.68 2.64
N VAL A 182 7.51 -17.65 3.54
CA VAL A 182 8.34 -18.85 3.47
C VAL A 182 7.46 -20.08 3.28
N ARG A 183 7.95 -21.06 2.52
CA ARG A 183 7.23 -22.32 2.32
C ARG A 183 7.57 -23.30 3.45
N ALA A 184 6.55 -23.71 4.20
CA ALA A 184 6.67 -24.71 5.26
C ALA A 184 5.59 -25.78 5.11
N LYS A 185 6.00 -27.05 4.97
CA LYS A 185 5.08 -28.21 4.84
C LYS A 185 4.00 -27.97 3.76
N LYS A 186 4.40 -27.56 2.55
CA LYS A 186 3.54 -27.24 1.38
C LYS A 186 2.62 -26.03 1.55
N ARG A 187 2.71 -25.27 2.65
CA ARG A 187 1.91 -24.03 2.85
C ARG A 187 2.83 -22.82 2.96
N TRP A 188 2.39 -21.70 2.41
CA TRP A 188 3.05 -20.41 2.61
C TRP A 188 2.73 -19.90 4.02
N ARG A 189 3.76 -19.48 4.74
CA ARG A 189 3.65 -18.87 6.06
C ARG A 189 4.46 -17.59 6.07
N TRP A 190 3.92 -16.57 6.69
CA TRP A 190 4.69 -15.35 6.95
C TRP A 190 5.67 -15.61 8.09
N GLN A 191 6.92 -15.22 7.90
CA GLN A 191 7.96 -15.26 8.92
C GLN A 191 8.51 -13.86 9.13
N GLN A 192 8.44 -13.38 10.37
CA GLN A 192 8.96 -12.07 10.74
C GLN A 192 10.48 -12.02 10.58
N ASN A 193 10.99 -10.89 10.11
CA ASN A 193 12.42 -10.58 10.08
C ASN A 193 12.62 -9.13 10.55
N GLN A 194 13.19 -8.98 11.75
CA GLN A 194 13.37 -7.68 12.40
C GLN A 194 14.44 -6.80 11.74
N ARG A 195 15.33 -7.38 10.92
CA ARG A 195 16.42 -6.63 10.27
C ARG A 195 15.96 -5.83 9.05
N LEU A 196 14.79 -6.13 8.48
CA LEU A 196 14.36 -5.53 7.21
C LEU A 196 14.17 -4.00 7.30
N TRP A 197 13.76 -3.47 8.45
CA TRP A 197 13.74 -2.02 8.67
C TRP A 197 15.15 -1.41 8.74
N GLN A 198 16.09 -2.10 9.39
CA GLN A 198 17.49 -1.67 9.46
C GLN A 198 18.15 -1.72 8.07
N ASP A 199 17.88 -2.76 7.30
CA ASP A 199 18.34 -2.90 5.92
C ASP A 199 17.80 -1.75 5.06
N MET A 200 16.53 -1.38 5.25
CA MET A 200 15.93 -0.23 4.58
C MET A 200 16.56 1.09 5.05
N ASP A 201 16.80 1.27 6.36
CA ASP A 201 17.47 2.45 6.91
C ASP A 201 18.87 2.65 6.32
N MET A 202 19.61 1.56 6.06
CA MET A 202 20.91 1.59 5.38
C MET A 202 20.78 1.86 3.87
N ALA A 203 19.72 1.40 3.23
CA ALA A 203 19.51 1.58 1.79
C ALA A 203 19.04 2.99 1.42
N VAL A 204 18.33 3.66 2.34
CA VAL A 204 17.69 4.97 2.13
C VAL A 204 18.66 6.06 1.64
N PRO A 205 19.85 6.27 2.25
CA PRO A 205 20.81 7.28 1.81
C PRO A 205 21.41 7.04 0.42
N HIS A 206 21.33 5.82 -0.09
CA HIS A 206 21.96 5.40 -1.35
C HIS A 206 20.97 5.32 -2.52
N GLN A 207 19.72 5.75 -2.32
CA GLN A 207 18.71 5.76 -3.38
C GLN A 207 18.99 6.85 -4.43
N ASN A 208 18.72 6.52 -5.70
CA ASN A 208 18.76 7.46 -6.81
C ASN A 208 17.39 7.46 -7.52
N PRO A 209 16.65 8.58 -7.56
CA PRO A 209 16.98 9.90 -7.00
C PRO A 209 17.08 9.88 -5.46
N PRO A 210 17.75 10.86 -4.82
CA PRO A 210 17.76 10.95 -3.36
C PRO A 210 16.34 11.16 -2.81
N PHE A 211 16.14 10.86 -1.53
CA PHE A 211 14.90 11.22 -0.84
C PHE A 211 14.79 12.74 -0.68
N GLN A 212 13.56 13.23 -0.61
CA GLN A 212 13.27 14.66 -0.48
C GLN A 212 13.42 15.15 0.97
N THR A 213 13.34 14.23 1.92
CA THR A 213 13.48 14.48 3.35
C THR A 213 14.69 13.74 3.92
N THR A 214 15.23 14.30 5.00
CA THR A 214 16.27 13.67 5.79
C THR A 214 15.65 12.77 6.84
N GLY A 215 16.15 11.55 6.97
CA GLY A 215 15.75 10.61 8.02
C GLY A 215 15.90 9.18 7.55
N SER A 216 15.99 8.25 8.50
CA SER A 216 15.91 6.82 8.21
C SER A 216 14.48 6.42 7.83
N ALA A 217 14.29 5.24 7.21
CA ALA A 217 12.95 4.76 6.91
C ALA A 217 12.12 4.58 8.19
N THR A 218 12.75 4.11 9.27
CA THR A 218 12.13 3.99 10.59
C THR A 218 11.68 5.35 11.13
N GLU A 219 12.51 6.39 11.07
CA GLU A 219 12.15 7.74 11.51
C GLU A 219 11.00 8.33 10.70
N LEU A 220 11.05 8.18 9.38
CA LEU A 220 10.00 8.64 8.48
C LEU A 220 8.68 7.93 8.78
N TRP A 221 8.71 6.61 8.99
CA TRP A 221 7.53 5.86 9.41
C TRP A 221 6.96 6.35 10.75
N MET A 222 7.82 6.53 11.76
CA MET A 222 7.39 7.01 13.08
C MET A 222 6.73 8.38 12.99
N ARG A 223 7.24 9.26 12.12
CA ARG A 223 6.60 10.54 11.83
C ARG A 223 5.27 10.36 11.11
N PHE A 224 5.18 9.43 10.16
CA PHE A 224 3.95 9.17 9.39
C PHE A 224 2.81 8.65 10.28
N GLN A 225 3.11 7.84 11.29
CA GLN A 225 2.12 7.36 12.26
C GLN A 225 1.49 8.48 13.10
N GLN A 226 2.17 9.62 13.23
CA GLN A 226 1.64 10.77 13.97
C GLN A 226 0.64 11.59 13.15
N TRP A 227 0.56 11.36 11.83
CA TRP A 227 -0.47 11.92 10.96
C TRP A 227 -1.80 11.19 11.14
#